data_AF-A0A527CY25-F1
#
_entry.id   AF-A0A527CY25-F1
#
_cell.length_a   1.000
_cell.length_b   1.000
_cell.length_c   1.000
_cell.angle_alpha   90.00
_cell.angle_beta   90.00
_cell.angle_gamma   90.00
#
_symmetry.space_group_name_H-M   'P 1'
#
loop_
_entity.id
_entity.type
_entity.pdbx_description
1 polymer ?
#
loop_
_entity_poly.entity_id
_entity_poly.type
_entity_poly.pdbx_seq_one_letter_code
_entity_poly.pdbx_strand_id
1 'polypeptide(L)'
;ATAVEQEGLRLPPVKLFKKGVLDPEIYAIICSNIRVADQRIGDIRAQAAALLIGQDRLNGILDRYGDETVVEAIAELRRRAAEQMRANIAAIPDGTYRSQAFVDSDGVVNEPLTIALAVEKQGDTLTFDFAGSSKPCAGPMNSVLATTLSSVYLAMRHIFPDVPISAGAFEPLIVKRPEGTFLDAKYPRPVSGCAAEVSQRIAEA
;
A
#
# COMPACT_ATOMS: atom_id res chain seq x y z
N ALA A 1 -21.70 1.66 -0.23
CA ALA A 1 -21.45 2.99 0.36
C ALA A 1 -21.24 4.00 -0.77
N THR A 2 -21.77 5.22 -0.64
CA THR A 2 -21.61 6.33 -1.59
C THR A 2 -20.78 7.49 -1.01
N ALA A 3 -20.41 7.42 0.26
CA ALA A 3 -19.51 8.34 0.95
C ALA A 3 -18.68 7.58 1.99
N VAL A 4 -17.46 8.06 2.29
CA VAL A 4 -16.51 7.39 3.20
C VAL A 4 -17.06 7.23 4.63
N GLU A 5 -17.96 8.10 5.05
CA GLU A 5 -18.64 8.03 6.37
C GLU A 5 -19.51 6.78 6.52
N GLN A 6 -19.92 6.17 5.41
CA GLN A 6 -20.74 4.96 5.40
C GLN A 6 -19.88 3.68 5.44
N GLU A 7 -18.56 3.80 5.52
CA GLU A 7 -17.61 2.68 5.48
C GLU A 7 -17.12 2.26 6.87
N GLY A 8 -17.81 2.71 7.91
CA GLY A 8 -17.55 2.33 9.29
C GLY A 8 -16.61 3.29 10.03
N LEU A 9 -15.93 2.76 11.04
CA LEU A 9 -15.07 3.56 11.91
C LEU A 9 -13.80 4.02 11.17
N ARG A 10 -13.63 5.33 11.07
CA ARG A 10 -12.41 5.96 10.54
C ARG A 10 -11.66 6.67 11.66
N LEU A 11 -10.49 6.16 12.03
CA LEU A 11 -9.63 6.75 13.03
C LEU A 11 -8.45 7.48 12.37
N PRO A 12 -8.17 8.74 12.74
CA PRO A 12 -6.91 9.36 12.39
C PRO A 12 -5.75 8.68 13.14
N PRO A 13 -4.48 8.92 12.76
CA PRO A 13 -3.34 8.44 13.52
C PRO A 13 -3.38 8.94 14.96
N VAL A 14 -3.68 8.04 15.90
CA VAL A 14 -3.75 8.30 17.34
C VAL A 14 -3.05 7.19 18.13
N LYS A 15 -2.56 7.51 19.32
CA LYS A 15 -1.89 6.54 20.18
C LYS A 15 -2.92 5.69 20.93
N LEU A 16 -3.03 4.42 20.54
CA LEU A 16 -3.83 3.43 21.27
C LEU A 16 -3.11 2.94 22.54
N PHE A 17 -1.79 2.85 22.51
CA PHE A 17 -0.97 2.54 23.69
C PHE A 17 -0.09 3.74 24.02
N LYS A 18 -0.11 4.16 25.29
CA LYS A 18 0.70 5.26 25.82
C LYS A 18 1.65 4.69 26.87
N LYS A 19 2.96 4.69 26.57
CA LYS A 19 4.00 4.07 27.43
C LYS A 19 3.70 2.60 27.77
N GLY A 20 3.23 1.82 26.77
CA GLY A 20 2.87 0.41 26.94
C GLY A 20 1.50 0.16 27.56
N VAL A 21 0.79 1.19 28.03
CA VAL A 21 -0.54 1.05 28.63
C VAL A 21 -1.62 1.33 27.58
N LEU A 22 -2.59 0.41 27.46
CA LEU A 22 -3.75 0.58 26.57
C LEU A 22 -4.60 1.77 27.03
N ASP A 23 -4.96 2.64 26.09
CA ASP A 23 -5.87 3.75 26.33
C ASP A 23 -7.32 3.24 26.35
N PRO A 24 -8.01 3.28 27.51
CA PRO A 24 -9.37 2.74 27.65
C PRO A 24 -10.41 3.57 26.89
N GLU A 25 -10.16 4.86 26.64
CA GLU A 25 -11.12 5.75 25.97
C GLU A 25 -11.12 5.49 24.46
N ILE A 26 -9.93 5.44 23.84
CA ILE A 26 -9.80 5.10 22.41
C ILE A 26 -10.28 3.66 22.18
N TYR A 27 -9.94 2.75 23.09
CA TYR A 27 -10.43 1.38 23.05
C TYR A 27 -11.97 1.30 23.09
N ALA A 28 -12.62 2.07 23.97
CA ALA A 28 -14.08 2.11 24.04
C ALA A 28 -14.72 2.61 22.73
N ILE A 29 -14.15 3.65 22.11
CA ILE A 29 -14.59 4.17 20.80
C ILE A 29 -14.49 3.09 19.72
N ILE A 30 -13.40 2.32 19.69
CA ILE A 30 -13.22 1.22 18.74
C ILE A 30 -14.30 0.16 18.95
N CYS A 31 -14.50 -0.27 20.20
CA CYS A 31 -15.44 -1.35 20.53
C CYS A 31 -16.89 -0.97 20.24
N SER A 32 -17.28 0.28 20.51
CA SER A 32 -18.67 0.74 20.28
C SER A 32 -19.06 0.81 18.80
N ASN A 33 -18.08 0.81 17.89
CA ASN A 33 -18.30 0.94 16.45
C ASN A 33 -18.01 -0.36 15.67
N ILE A 34 -17.74 -1.48 16.37
CA ILE A 34 -17.41 -2.77 15.74
C ILE A 34 -18.38 -3.86 16.22
N ARG A 35 -19.00 -4.57 15.27
CA ARG A 35 -19.99 -5.63 15.55
C ARG A 35 -19.39 -6.85 16.26
N VAL A 36 -18.13 -7.17 15.98
CA VAL A 36 -17.42 -8.34 16.56
C VAL A 36 -16.17 -7.86 17.30
N ALA A 37 -16.38 -7.04 18.33
CA ALA A 37 -15.30 -6.35 19.03
C ALA A 37 -14.26 -7.34 19.60
N ASP A 38 -14.70 -8.42 20.25
CA ASP A 38 -13.79 -9.36 20.93
C ASP A 38 -12.73 -9.97 20.00
N GLN A 39 -13.12 -10.32 18.75
CA GLN A 39 -12.18 -10.86 17.76
C GLN A 39 -11.18 -9.77 17.29
N ARG A 40 -11.68 -8.57 16.99
CA ARG A 40 -10.83 -7.46 16.49
C ARG A 40 -9.88 -6.93 17.55
N ILE A 41 -10.25 -7.01 18.83
CA ILE A 41 -9.37 -6.69 19.94
C ILE A 41 -8.22 -7.70 20.04
N GLY A 42 -8.51 -8.99 19.80
CA GLY A 42 -7.49 -10.02 19.69
C GLY A 42 -6.41 -9.66 18.67
N ASP A 43 -6.82 -9.25 17.47
CA ASP A 43 -5.92 -8.82 16.40
C ASP A 43 -5.04 -7.62 16.82
N ILE A 44 -5.65 -6.60 17.44
CA ILE A 44 -4.92 -5.40 17.93
C ILE A 44 -3.88 -5.79 18.98
N ARG A 45 -4.24 -6.64 19.94
CA ARG A 45 -3.31 -7.10 20.99
C ARG A 45 -2.19 -7.95 20.40
N ALA A 46 -2.50 -8.79 19.42
CA ALA A 46 -1.50 -9.60 18.72
C ALA A 46 -0.51 -8.71 17.95
N GLN A 47 -0.98 -7.68 17.25
CA GLN A 47 -0.12 -6.69 16.58
C GLN A 47 0.77 -5.94 17.58
N ALA A 48 0.22 -5.50 18.72
CA ALA A 48 1.00 -4.83 19.76
C ALA A 48 2.09 -5.75 20.35
N ALA A 49 1.76 -7.02 20.62
CA ALA A 49 2.71 -8.02 21.11
C ALA A 49 3.83 -8.28 20.08
N ALA A 50 3.52 -8.36 18.79
CA ALA A 50 4.51 -8.52 17.74
C ALA A 50 5.48 -7.33 17.68
N LEU A 51 4.98 -6.10 17.85
CA LEU A 51 5.81 -4.89 17.91
C LEU A 51 6.75 -4.88 19.12
N LEU A 52 6.30 -5.33 20.29
CA LEU A 52 7.15 -5.44 21.49
C LEU A 52 8.29 -6.44 21.28
N ILE A 53 8.00 -7.62 20.70
CA ILE A 53 9.05 -8.59 20.36
C ILE A 53 10.02 -8.00 19.32
N GLY A 54 9.51 -7.25 18.35
CA GLY A 54 10.33 -6.54 17.36
C GLY A 54 11.27 -5.51 18.01
N GLN A 55 10.77 -4.75 18.98
CA GLN A 55 11.56 -3.80 19.77
C GLN A 55 12.69 -4.50 20.53
N ASP A 56 12.39 -5.57 21.25
CA ASP A 56 13.40 -6.30 22.04
C ASP A 56 14.50 -6.89 21.13
N ARG A 57 14.12 -7.43 19.98
CA ARG A 57 15.08 -7.96 18.99
C ARG A 57 15.93 -6.86 18.38
N LEU A 58 15.34 -5.71 18.06
CA LEU A 58 16.09 -4.57 17.54
C LEU A 58 17.08 -4.05 18.57
N ASN A 59 16.65 -3.89 19.83
CA ASN A 59 17.53 -3.51 20.94
C ASN A 59 18.70 -4.48 21.09
N GLY A 60 18.46 -5.79 21.03
CA GLY A 60 19.54 -6.78 21.08
C GLY A 60 20.55 -6.68 19.93
N ILE A 61 20.14 -6.22 18.75
CA ILE A 61 21.06 -5.94 17.62
C ILE A 61 21.84 -4.65 17.90
N LEU A 62 21.17 -3.60 18.38
CA LEU A 62 21.78 -2.32 18.72
C LEU A 62 22.81 -2.48 19.85
N ASP A 63 22.49 -3.19 20.93
CA ASP A 63 23.39 -3.45 22.05
C ASP A 63 24.65 -4.22 21.62
N ARG A 64 24.51 -5.12 20.65
CA ARG A 64 25.60 -5.97 20.18
C ARG A 64 26.51 -5.28 19.17
N TYR A 65 25.95 -4.50 18.25
CA TYR A 65 26.69 -3.96 17.11
C TYR A 65 26.86 -2.44 17.14
N GLY A 66 26.12 -1.73 18.00
CA GLY A 66 26.12 -0.27 18.10
C GLY A 66 25.25 0.41 17.05
N ASP A 67 24.70 1.56 17.42
CA ASP A 67 23.73 2.32 16.61
C ASP A 67 24.25 2.64 15.21
N GLU A 68 25.49 3.11 15.08
CA GLU A 68 26.11 3.52 13.81
C GLU A 68 26.15 2.35 12.82
N THR A 69 26.65 1.18 13.26
CA THR A 69 26.73 -0.01 12.42
C THR A 69 25.34 -0.51 11.98
N VAL A 70 24.33 -0.46 12.86
CA VAL A 70 22.96 -0.84 12.49
C VAL A 70 22.39 0.12 11.44
N VAL A 71 22.57 1.43 11.62
CA VAL A 71 22.11 2.44 10.66
C VAL A 71 22.77 2.25 9.30
N GLU A 72 24.09 2.03 9.26
CA GLU A 72 24.83 1.75 8.03
C GLU A 72 24.33 0.46 7.36
N ALA A 73 24.08 -0.60 8.13
CA ALA A 73 23.55 -1.85 7.61
C ALA A 73 22.15 -1.68 6.99
N ILE A 74 21.26 -0.89 7.60
CA ILE A 74 19.94 -0.58 7.03
C ILE A 74 20.08 0.18 5.71
N ALA A 75 20.98 1.16 5.65
CA ALA A 75 21.25 1.91 4.43
C ALA A 75 21.81 1.02 3.31
N GLU A 76 22.74 0.11 3.67
CA GLU A 76 23.33 -0.86 2.74
C GLU A 76 22.28 -1.83 2.19
N LEU A 77 21.40 -2.37 3.05
CA LEU A 77 20.29 -3.24 2.63
C LEU A 77 19.36 -2.54 1.64
N ARG A 78 19.05 -1.27 1.90
CA ARG A 78 18.25 -0.44 1.00
C ARG A 78 18.95 -0.25 -0.35
N ARG A 79 20.25 0.09 -0.35
CA ARG A 79 21.02 0.30 -1.58
C ARG A 79 21.09 -0.96 -2.42
N ARG A 80 21.39 -2.11 -1.82
CA ARG A 80 21.45 -3.41 -2.51
C ARG A 80 20.12 -3.81 -3.13
N ALA A 81 19.01 -3.57 -2.43
CA ALA A 81 17.69 -3.85 -2.97
C ALA A 81 17.38 -2.98 -4.19
N ALA A 82 17.79 -1.70 -4.18
CA ALA A 82 17.66 -0.80 -5.32
C ALA A 82 18.52 -1.25 -6.51
N GLU A 83 19.79 -1.58 -6.27
CA GLU A 83 20.72 -2.11 -7.28
C GLU A 83 20.20 -3.39 -7.93
N GLN A 84 19.69 -4.32 -7.13
CA GLN A 84 19.15 -5.59 -7.61
C GLN A 84 17.87 -5.38 -8.44
N MET A 85 16.97 -4.49 -8.00
CA MET A 85 15.78 -4.15 -8.79
C MET A 85 16.17 -3.51 -10.13
N ARG A 86 17.11 -2.55 -10.12
CA ARG A 86 17.62 -1.89 -11.34
C ARG A 86 18.23 -2.90 -12.32
N ALA A 87 19.03 -3.84 -11.81
CA ALA A 87 19.61 -4.89 -12.63
C ALA A 87 18.55 -5.78 -13.31
N ASN A 88 17.48 -6.13 -12.58
CA ASN A 88 16.36 -6.88 -13.14
C ASN A 88 15.59 -6.08 -14.20
N ILE A 89 15.31 -4.80 -13.94
CA ILE A 89 14.63 -3.92 -14.89
C ILE A 89 15.46 -3.73 -16.16
N ALA A 90 16.79 -3.62 -16.05
CA ALA A 90 17.69 -3.42 -17.18
C ALA A 90 17.63 -4.56 -18.22
N ALA A 91 17.24 -5.76 -17.82
CA ALA A 91 17.07 -6.91 -18.72
C ALA A 91 15.80 -6.82 -19.59
N ILE A 92 14.83 -5.96 -19.25
CA ILE A 92 13.63 -5.73 -20.06
C ILE A 92 14.01 -4.83 -21.26
N PRO A 93 13.52 -5.09 -22.49
CA PRO A 93 13.76 -4.17 -23.61
C PRO A 93 13.14 -2.78 -23.40
N ASP A 94 13.85 -1.71 -23.76
CA ASP A 94 13.30 -0.35 -23.72
C ASP A 94 12.05 -0.23 -24.61
N GLY A 95 11.04 0.49 -24.12
CA GLY A 95 9.77 0.65 -24.84
C GLY A 95 8.61 1.05 -23.94
N THR A 96 7.42 1.16 -24.55
CA THR A 96 6.18 1.40 -23.81
C THR A 96 5.24 0.21 -23.94
N TYR A 97 4.94 -0.41 -22.80
CA TYR A 97 3.99 -1.50 -22.67
C TYR A 97 2.64 -0.91 -22.23
N ARG A 98 1.54 -1.42 -22.78
CA ARG A 98 0.19 -0.94 -22.46
C ARG A 98 -0.72 -2.10 -22.13
N SER A 99 -1.58 -1.89 -21.13
CA SER A 99 -2.53 -2.88 -20.65
C SER A 99 -3.78 -2.19 -20.14
N GLN A 100 -4.88 -2.94 -20.10
CA GLN A 100 -6.14 -2.51 -19.51
C GLN A 100 -6.73 -3.63 -18.66
N ALA A 101 -7.20 -3.24 -17.47
CA ALA A 101 -8.02 -4.10 -16.62
C ALA A 101 -9.33 -3.38 -16.27
N PHE A 102 -10.31 -4.14 -15.82
CA PHE A 102 -11.65 -3.63 -15.54
C PHE A 102 -12.11 -4.07 -14.15
N VAL A 103 -12.77 -3.15 -13.45
CA VAL A 103 -13.66 -3.46 -12.32
C VAL A 103 -15.08 -3.45 -12.86
N ASP A 104 -15.83 -4.54 -12.67
CA ASP A 104 -17.12 -4.76 -13.35
C ASP A 104 -18.16 -3.66 -13.09
N SER A 105 -18.24 -3.17 -11.84
CA SER A 105 -19.09 -2.03 -11.47
C SER A 105 -18.62 -1.40 -10.15
N ASP A 106 -19.08 -0.18 -9.85
CA ASP A 106 -18.86 0.43 -8.54
C ASP A 106 -19.93 0.01 -7.50
N GLY A 107 -20.86 -0.88 -7.85
CA GLY A 107 -21.97 -1.31 -6.98
C GLY A 107 -23.09 -0.28 -6.78
N VAL A 108 -23.02 0.88 -7.43
CA VAL A 108 -24.07 1.92 -7.46
C VAL A 108 -24.55 2.14 -8.89
N VAL A 109 -23.62 2.29 -9.82
CA VAL A 109 -23.80 2.36 -11.27
C VAL A 109 -23.23 1.07 -11.87
N ASN A 110 -24.05 0.36 -12.64
CA ASN A 110 -23.66 -0.88 -13.29
C ASN A 110 -22.90 -0.62 -14.60
N GLU A 111 -21.74 0.04 -14.49
CA GLU A 111 -20.83 0.34 -15.59
C GLU A 111 -19.39 0.04 -15.17
N PRO A 112 -18.56 -0.52 -16.07
CA PRO A 112 -17.20 -0.90 -15.72
C PRO A 112 -16.29 0.32 -15.48
N LEU A 113 -15.36 0.18 -14.56
CA LEU A 113 -14.26 1.13 -14.35
C LEU A 113 -12.99 0.59 -15.01
N THR A 114 -12.42 1.38 -15.93
CA THR A 114 -11.21 1.03 -16.65
C THR A 114 -9.98 1.47 -15.87
N ILE A 115 -9.03 0.55 -15.68
CA ILE A 115 -7.66 0.83 -15.29
C ILE A 115 -6.84 0.76 -16.58
N ALA A 116 -6.35 1.91 -17.05
CA ALA A 116 -5.52 1.97 -18.25
C ALA A 116 -4.09 2.26 -17.85
N LEU A 117 -3.21 1.27 -17.99
CA LEU A 117 -1.81 1.37 -17.60
C LEU A 117 -0.92 1.49 -18.85
N ALA A 118 -0.04 2.49 -18.84
CA ALA A 118 1.15 2.51 -19.68
C ALA A 118 2.39 2.39 -18.80
N VAL A 119 3.25 1.41 -19.09
CA VAL A 119 4.56 1.26 -18.45
C VAL A 119 5.63 1.65 -19.46
N GLU A 120 6.31 2.74 -19.20
CA GLU A 120 7.50 3.16 -19.94
C GLU A 120 8.73 2.55 -19.28
N LYS A 121 9.42 1.67 -20.00
CA LYS A 121 10.71 1.12 -19.61
C LYS A 121 11.81 1.91 -20.31
N GLN A 122 12.71 2.49 -19.53
CA GLN A 122 13.89 3.18 -20.03
C GLN A 122 15.10 2.87 -19.13
N GLY A 123 16.14 2.25 -19.70
CA GLY A 123 17.35 1.91 -18.96
C GLY A 123 17.06 0.94 -17.81
N ASP A 124 17.16 1.42 -16.57
CA ASP A 124 16.97 0.64 -15.34
C ASP A 124 15.72 1.07 -14.54
N THR A 125 14.83 1.86 -15.16
CA THR A 125 13.68 2.50 -14.52
C THR A 125 12.38 2.13 -15.23
N LEU A 126 11.32 1.92 -14.45
CA LEU A 126 9.96 1.71 -14.93
C LEU A 126 9.08 2.88 -14.49
N THR A 127 8.42 3.53 -15.44
CA THR A 127 7.46 4.61 -15.18
C THR A 127 6.04 4.14 -15.49
N PHE A 128 5.19 4.12 -14.47
CA PHE A 128 3.78 3.70 -14.53
C PHE A 128 2.89 4.92 -14.67
N ASP A 129 2.04 4.93 -15.69
CA ASP A 129 1.08 5.99 -16.00
C ASP A 129 -0.33 5.42 -16.08
N PHE A 130 -1.22 5.92 -15.20
CA PHE A 130 -2.63 5.53 -15.15
C PHE A 130 -3.60 6.62 -15.61
N ALA A 131 -3.12 7.69 -16.27
CA ALA A 131 -3.94 8.86 -16.61
C ALA A 131 -5.14 8.56 -17.53
N GLY A 132 -5.11 7.43 -18.26
CA GLY A 132 -6.23 6.98 -19.09
C GLY A 132 -7.34 6.25 -18.33
N SER A 133 -7.23 6.10 -17.00
CA SER A 133 -8.21 5.37 -16.18
C SER A 133 -9.50 6.15 -15.97
N SER A 134 -10.57 5.44 -15.59
CA SER A 134 -11.89 6.05 -15.34
C SER A 134 -11.85 7.17 -14.29
N LYS A 135 -12.79 8.12 -14.41
CA LYS A 135 -13.02 9.17 -13.41
C LYS A 135 -13.51 8.57 -12.07
N PRO A 136 -13.37 9.29 -10.94
CA PRO A 136 -13.89 8.86 -9.65
C PRO A 136 -15.36 8.43 -9.72
N CYS A 137 -15.67 7.30 -9.09
CA CYS A 137 -17.00 6.68 -9.10
C CYS A 137 -17.81 7.04 -7.85
N ALA A 138 -19.10 6.70 -7.85
CA ALA A 138 -19.99 6.97 -6.72
C ALA A 138 -19.82 5.94 -5.61
N GLY A 139 -19.66 4.67 -5.98
CA GLY A 139 -19.51 3.54 -5.07
C GLY A 139 -18.09 3.33 -4.54
N PRO A 140 -17.88 2.30 -3.69
CA PRO A 140 -16.68 2.13 -2.89
C PRO A 140 -15.45 1.60 -3.64
N MET A 141 -15.52 1.52 -4.97
CA MET A 141 -14.43 1.06 -5.84
C MET A 141 -13.40 2.17 -6.14
N ASN A 142 -13.50 3.34 -5.52
CA ASN A 142 -12.42 4.33 -5.60
C ASN A 142 -11.20 3.86 -4.80
N SER A 143 -9.99 4.18 -5.26
CA SER A 143 -8.72 3.91 -4.56
C SER A 143 -8.05 5.21 -4.11
N VAL A 144 -7.43 5.15 -2.93
CA VAL A 144 -6.50 6.20 -2.47
C VAL A 144 -5.12 5.99 -3.11
N LEU A 145 -4.38 7.07 -3.31
CA LEU A 145 -3.04 7.00 -3.93
C LEU A 145 -2.13 5.96 -3.26
N ALA A 146 -2.15 5.85 -1.94
CA ALA A 146 -1.33 4.89 -1.21
C ALA A 146 -1.60 3.43 -1.61
N THR A 147 -2.88 3.06 -1.81
CA THR A 147 -3.26 1.72 -2.25
C THR A 147 -2.87 1.48 -3.71
N THR A 148 -3.02 2.49 -4.56
CA THR A 148 -2.59 2.44 -5.97
C THR A 148 -1.07 2.20 -6.07
N LEU A 149 -0.26 2.95 -5.32
CA LEU A 149 1.18 2.74 -5.22
C LEU A 149 1.52 1.33 -4.68
N SER A 150 0.87 0.93 -3.58
CA SER A 150 1.09 -0.39 -2.98
C SER A 150 0.78 -1.53 -3.95
N SER A 151 -0.19 -1.37 -4.85
CA SER A 151 -0.58 -2.39 -5.82
C SER A 151 0.49 -2.57 -6.89
N VAL A 152 1.09 -1.47 -7.38
CA VAL A 152 2.26 -1.50 -8.27
C VAL A 152 3.43 -2.22 -7.58
N TYR A 153 3.73 -1.85 -6.32
CA TYR A 153 4.84 -2.47 -5.58
C TYR A 153 4.62 -3.96 -5.34
N LEU A 154 3.37 -4.37 -5.05
CA LEU A 154 2.99 -5.77 -4.92
C LEU A 154 3.18 -6.52 -6.23
N ALA A 155 2.74 -5.98 -7.37
CA ALA A 155 2.91 -6.60 -8.68
C ALA A 155 4.41 -6.78 -9.01
N MET A 156 5.22 -5.75 -8.79
CA MET A 156 6.67 -5.83 -9.02
C MET A 156 7.35 -6.85 -8.09
N ARG A 157 6.87 -7.01 -6.86
CA ARG A 157 7.36 -8.06 -5.96
C ARG A 157 7.00 -9.48 -6.42
N HIS A 158 5.92 -9.66 -7.19
CA HIS A 158 5.61 -10.97 -7.80
C HIS A 158 6.47 -11.24 -9.03
N ILE A 159 6.75 -10.21 -9.84
CA ILE A 159 7.62 -10.32 -11.02
C ILE A 159 9.08 -10.56 -10.61
N PHE A 160 9.54 -9.89 -9.55
CA PHE A 160 10.92 -9.97 -9.06
C PHE A 160 10.95 -10.47 -7.60
N PRO A 161 10.64 -11.76 -7.36
CA PRO A 161 10.48 -12.29 -6.01
C PRO A 161 11.78 -12.36 -5.21
N ASP A 162 12.92 -12.40 -5.90
CA ASP A 162 14.25 -12.50 -5.30
C ASP A 162 14.80 -11.15 -4.80
N VAL A 163 14.15 -10.04 -5.13
CA VAL A 163 14.55 -8.71 -4.63
C VAL A 163 14.06 -8.56 -3.18
N PRO A 164 14.96 -8.23 -2.23
CA PRO A 164 14.57 -7.96 -0.84
C PRO A 164 13.53 -6.85 -0.74
N ILE A 165 12.48 -7.10 0.05
CA ILE A 165 11.42 -6.11 0.28
C ILE A 165 11.98 -5.01 1.18
N SER A 166 12.28 -3.86 0.58
CA SER A 166 12.66 -2.63 1.26
C SER A 166 12.25 -1.42 0.42
N ALA A 167 12.25 -0.23 1.01
CA ALA A 167 11.96 1.01 0.27
C ALA A 167 12.89 1.23 -0.93
N GLY A 168 14.12 0.68 -0.88
CA GLY A 168 15.09 0.78 -1.97
C GLY A 168 14.64 0.05 -3.24
N ALA A 169 13.97 -1.09 -3.09
CA ALA A 169 13.43 -1.85 -4.22
C ALA A 169 12.37 -1.06 -5.01
N PHE A 170 11.78 -0.01 -4.43
CA PHE A 170 10.77 0.81 -5.08
C PHE A 170 11.34 2.07 -5.73
N GLU A 171 12.61 2.41 -5.50
CA GLU A 171 13.25 3.60 -6.06
C GLU A 171 13.25 3.66 -7.60
N PRO A 172 13.49 2.57 -8.35
CA PRO A 172 13.41 2.60 -9.81
C PRO A 172 11.97 2.46 -10.35
N LEU A 173 10.96 2.45 -9.48
CA LEU A 173 9.54 2.34 -9.85
C LEU A 173 8.87 3.71 -9.68
N ILE A 174 8.74 4.44 -10.78
CA ILE A 174 8.16 5.78 -10.79
C ILE A 174 6.68 5.66 -11.14
N VAL A 175 5.79 5.98 -10.20
CA VAL A 175 4.36 6.05 -10.50
C VAL A 175 3.95 7.50 -10.69
N LYS A 176 3.53 7.86 -11.91
CA LYS A 176 2.91 9.17 -12.17
C LYS A 176 1.59 9.24 -11.42
N ARG A 177 1.39 10.31 -10.66
CA ARG A 177 0.17 10.48 -9.88
C ARG A 177 -1.05 10.52 -10.82
N PRO A 178 -2.04 9.63 -10.68
CA PRO A 178 -3.16 9.53 -11.61
C PRO A 178 -4.28 10.48 -11.22
N GLU A 179 -3.98 11.78 -11.21
CA GLU A 179 -4.91 12.83 -10.82
C GLU A 179 -6.18 12.81 -11.69
N GLY A 180 -7.33 13.06 -11.06
CA GLY A 180 -8.62 13.08 -11.77
C GLY A 180 -9.19 11.71 -12.12
N THR A 181 -8.54 10.62 -11.71
CA THR A 181 -9.03 9.24 -11.88
C THR A 181 -9.58 8.66 -10.57
N PHE A 182 -10.29 7.54 -10.65
CA PHE A 182 -10.73 6.79 -9.48
C PHE A 182 -9.57 6.17 -8.67
N LEU A 183 -8.33 6.23 -9.18
CA LEU A 183 -7.12 5.69 -8.55
C LEU A 183 -6.38 6.69 -7.64
N ASP A 184 -6.85 7.94 -7.55
CA ASP A 184 -6.42 8.95 -6.57
C ASP A 184 -7.62 9.74 -6.04
N ALA A 185 -8.54 9.01 -5.41
CA ALA A 185 -9.78 9.57 -4.92
C ALA A 185 -9.58 10.53 -3.75
N LYS A 186 -10.46 11.55 -3.70
CA LYS A 186 -10.48 12.60 -2.68
C LYS A 186 -11.69 12.45 -1.78
N TYR A 187 -11.52 12.86 -0.53
CA TYR A 187 -12.63 13.01 0.40
C TYR A 187 -13.78 13.82 -0.24
N PRO A 188 -15.06 13.43 -0.07
CA PRO A 188 -15.59 12.36 0.79
C PRO A 188 -15.85 11.02 0.07
N ARG A 189 -15.15 10.72 -1.03
CA ARG A 189 -15.42 9.49 -1.81
C ARG A 189 -15.17 8.21 -0.98
N PRO A 190 -16.04 7.19 -1.11
CA PRO A 190 -15.88 5.89 -0.44
C PRO A 190 -14.79 5.05 -1.11
N VAL A 191 -13.97 4.35 -0.33
CA VAL A 191 -12.76 3.62 -0.78
C VAL A 191 -12.60 2.22 -0.19
N SER A 192 -13.61 1.68 0.50
CA SER A 192 -13.52 0.39 1.21
C SER A 192 -13.24 -0.80 0.29
N GLY A 193 -13.60 -0.73 -0.99
CA GLY A 193 -13.32 -1.76 -1.98
C GLY A 193 -11.90 -1.72 -2.53
N CYS A 194 -11.12 -0.66 -2.30
CA CYS A 194 -9.84 -0.47 -2.98
C CYS A 194 -8.81 -1.54 -2.66
N ALA A 195 -8.75 -1.99 -1.41
CA ALA A 195 -7.73 -2.93 -0.95
C ALA A 195 -8.01 -4.37 -1.38
N ALA A 196 -9.29 -4.73 -1.59
CA ALA A 196 -9.70 -6.09 -1.91
C ALA A 196 -9.92 -6.30 -3.41
N GLU A 197 -10.55 -5.35 -4.09
CA GLU A 197 -10.99 -5.52 -5.49
C GLU A 197 -10.06 -4.75 -6.45
N VAL A 198 -9.92 -3.44 -6.21
CA VAL A 198 -9.24 -2.54 -7.15
C VAL A 198 -7.74 -2.83 -7.20
N SER A 199 -7.12 -3.07 -6.05
CA SER A 199 -5.68 -3.38 -5.93
C SER A 199 -5.28 -4.62 -6.75
N GLN A 200 -6.14 -5.64 -6.78
CA GLN A 200 -5.94 -6.85 -7.56
C GLN A 200 -5.98 -6.53 -9.05
N ARG A 201 -6.98 -5.75 -9.49
CA ARG A 201 -7.07 -5.33 -10.90
C ARG A 201 -5.93 -4.42 -11.34
N ILE A 202 -5.38 -3.59 -10.44
CA ILE A 202 -4.16 -2.82 -10.73
C ILE A 202 -2.96 -3.75 -10.91
N ALA A 203 -2.82 -4.80 -10.08
CA ALA A 203 -1.72 -5.74 -10.16
C ALA A 203 -1.82 -6.71 -11.34
N GLU A 204 -3.04 -6.99 -11.82
CA GLU A 204 -3.30 -7.78 -13.03
C GLU A 204 -3.03 -7.02 -14.34
N ALA A 205 -3.24 -5.69 -14.33
CA ALA A 205 -3.00 -4.81 -15.47
C ALA A 205 -1.51 -4.71 -15.81
#